data_AF-A0A6B3G5G0-F1
#
_entry.id   AF-A0A6B3G5G0-F1
#
_cell.length_a   1.000
_cell.length_b   1.000
_cell.length_c   1.000
_cell.angle_alpha   90.00
_cell.angle_beta   90.00
_cell.angle_gamma   90.00
#
_symmetry.space_group_name_H-M   'P 1'
#
loop_
_entity.id
_entity.type
_entity.pdbx_description
1 polymer ?
#
loop_
_entity_poly.entity_id
_entity_poly.type
_entity_poly.pdbx_seq_one_letter_code
_entity_poly.pdbx_strand_id
1 'polypeptide(L)'
;HMRGKIATYNVHLRAIADRYQCPVLDLWSLRSVQDRRAWDADRLHLSPEGHTRVALRAAQVLGHEVPADPDQPWPPQAQRRPFDERRDNIQWAREYLVPWIGRRLRGESSGDHVEAKRPDLLPL
;
A
#
# COMPACT_ATOMS: atom_id res chain seq x y z
N HIS A 1 -0.36 20.66 0.45
CA HIS A 1 -0.49 19.87 -0.78
C HIS A 1 0.27 18.55 -0.64
N MET A 2 -0.41 17.40 -0.51
CA MET A 2 0.25 16.10 -0.21
C MET A 2 0.98 15.51 -1.43
N ARG A 3 0.38 15.62 -2.62
CA ARG A 3 0.95 15.09 -3.87
C ARG A 3 2.37 15.60 -4.15
N GLY A 4 2.62 16.87 -3.88
CA GLY A 4 3.96 17.47 -4.07
C GLY A 4 5.00 16.86 -3.13
N LYS A 5 4.66 16.72 -1.84
CA LYS A 5 5.55 16.08 -0.85
C LYS A 5 5.88 14.64 -1.22
N ILE A 6 4.88 13.86 -1.66
CA ILE A 6 5.09 12.47 -2.07
C ILE A 6 5.94 12.40 -3.35
N ALA A 7 5.68 13.27 -4.33
CA ALA A 7 6.50 13.33 -5.54
C ALA A 7 7.97 13.67 -5.22
N THR A 8 8.22 14.66 -4.36
CA THR A 8 9.57 15.00 -3.89
C THR A 8 10.24 13.81 -3.19
N TYR A 9 9.51 13.13 -2.30
CA TYR A 9 10.00 11.91 -1.64
C TYR A 9 10.37 10.81 -2.64
N ASN A 10 9.50 10.53 -3.61
CA ASN A 10 9.75 9.52 -4.65
C ASN A 10 10.97 9.86 -5.51
N VAL A 11 11.16 11.15 -5.85
CA VAL A 11 12.35 11.59 -6.60
C VAL A 11 13.63 11.40 -5.79
N HIS A 12 13.61 11.67 -4.48
CA HIS A 12 14.77 11.38 -3.62
C HIS A 12 15.07 9.88 -3.55
N LEU A 13 14.06 9.03 -3.39
CA LEU A 13 14.24 7.58 -3.45
C LEU A 13 14.86 7.15 -4.78
N ARG A 14 14.39 7.73 -5.89
CA ARG A 14 14.91 7.41 -7.22
C ARG A 14 16.37 7.82 -7.37
N ALA A 15 16.73 9.03 -6.92
CA ALA A 15 18.12 9.51 -6.97
C ALA A 15 19.08 8.61 -6.16
N ILE A 16 18.64 8.09 -5.01
CA ILE A 16 19.42 7.12 -4.23
C ILE A 16 19.57 5.82 -5.02
N ALA A 17 18.47 5.28 -5.56
CA ALA A 17 18.51 4.03 -6.31
C ALA A 17 19.39 4.12 -7.55
N ASP A 18 19.34 5.23 -8.30
CA ASP A 18 20.20 5.45 -9.47
C ASP A 18 21.68 5.51 -9.06
N ARG A 19 22.02 6.15 -7.92
CA ARG A 19 23.39 6.21 -7.37
C ARG A 19 23.94 4.82 -7.01
N TYR A 20 23.10 3.96 -6.44
CA TYR A 20 23.50 2.63 -5.97
C TYR A 20 23.11 1.49 -6.93
N GLN A 21 22.65 1.84 -8.14
CA GLN A 21 22.22 0.90 -9.17
C GLN A 21 21.19 -0.12 -8.65
N CYS A 22 20.28 0.34 -7.78
CA CYS A 22 19.22 -0.50 -7.23
C CYS A 22 17.99 -0.47 -8.16
N PRO A 23 17.35 -1.63 -8.41
CA PRO A 23 16.04 -1.64 -9.05
C PRO A 23 15.01 -0.92 -8.18
N VAL A 24 14.07 -0.19 -8.81
CA VAL A 24 12.97 0.49 -8.12
C VAL A 24 11.64 -0.03 -8.65
N LEU A 25 10.83 -0.52 -7.73
CA LEU A 25 9.43 -0.82 -7.98
C LEU A 25 8.60 0.47 -7.93
N ASP A 26 8.24 1.01 -9.10
CA ASP A 26 7.36 2.17 -9.20
C ASP A 26 5.89 1.76 -9.01
N LEU A 27 5.40 1.89 -7.77
CA LEU A 27 3.99 1.72 -7.43
C LEU A 27 3.13 2.93 -7.80
N TRP A 28 3.73 4.11 -8.02
CA TRP A 28 3.01 5.32 -8.39
C TRP A 28 2.43 5.18 -9.81
N SER A 29 3.15 4.54 -10.72
CA SER A 29 2.69 4.29 -12.08
C SER A 29 1.79 3.04 -12.22
N LEU A 30 1.76 2.15 -11.23
CA LEU A 30 0.95 0.93 -11.27
C LEU A 30 -0.54 1.31 -11.10
N ARG A 31 -1.32 1.26 -12.18
CA ARG A 31 -2.70 1.77 -12.18
C ARG A 31 -3.64 0.82 -11.46
N SER A 32 -3.38 -0.47 -11.53
CA SER A 32 -4.19 -1.48 -10.85
C SER A 32 -4.31 -1.27 -9.34
N VAL A 33 -3.29 -0.71 -8.68
CA VAL A 33 -3.34 -0.43 -7.23
C VAL A 33 -4.09 0.86 -6.86
N GLN A 34 -4.51 1.65 -7.84
CA GLN A 34 -5.35 2.83 -7.59
C GLN A 34 -6.83 2.46 -7.37
N ASP A 35 -7.23 1.24 -7.74
CA ASP A 35 -8.56 0.69 -7.47
C ASP A 35 -8.69 0.29 -5.99
N ARG A 36 -9.85 0.57 -5.37
CA ARG A 36 -10.12 0.23 -3.97
C ARG A 36 -9.95 -1.27 -3.68
N ARG A 37 -10.16 -2.15 -4.66
CA ARG A 37 -10.01 -3.61 -4.52
C ARG A 37 -8.57 -4.06 -4.32
N ALA A 38 -7.59 -3.22 -4.64
CA ALA A 38 -6.19 -3.49 -4.32
C ALA A 38 -5.89 -3.39 -2.82
N TRP A 39 -6.81 -2.86 -2.02
CA TRP A 39 -6.63 -2.57 -0.61
C TRP A 39 -7.61 -3.38 0.24
N ASP A 40 -7.18 -3.73 1.45
CA ASP A 40 -8.01 -4.39 2.45
C ASP A 40 -9.10 -3.42 3.00
N ALA A 41 -9.98 -3.92 3.87
CA ALA A 41 -11.08 -3.19 4.47
C ALA A 41 -10.63 -1.93 5.22
N ASP A 42 -9.40 -1.93 5.77
CA ASP A 42 -8.80 -0.79 6.45
C ASP A 42 -8.31 0.32 5.51
N ARG A 43 -8.27 0.04 4.19
CA ARG A 43 -7.84 0.94 3.11
C ARG A 43 -6.39 1.42 3.25
N LEU A 44 -5.57 0.67 3.98
CA LEU A 44 -4.17 0.97 4.23
C LEU A 44 -3.27 -0.18 3.77
N HIS A 45 -3.66 -1.42 4.04
CA HIS A 45 -2.91 -2.59 3.60
C HIS A 45 -3.41 -3.08 2.25
N LEU A 46 -2.53 -3.75 1.50
CA LEU A 46 -2.92 -4.38 0.25
C LEU A 46 -3.83 -5.58 0.55
N SER A 47 -4.84 -5.78 -0.28
CA SER A 47 -5.60 -7.04 -0.31
C SER A 47 -4.71 -8.17 -0.85
N PRO A 48 -5.10 -9.46 -0.70
CA PRO A 48 -4.35 -10.57 -1.29
C PRO A 48 -4.08 -10.39 -2.79
N GLU A 49 -5.07 -9.91 -3.55
CA GLU A 49 -4.92 -9.64 -4.97
C GLU A 49 -4.06 -8.39 -5.24
N GLY A 50 -4.15 -7.35 -4.41
CA GLY A 50 -3.23 -6.21 -4.46
C GLY A 50 -1.78 -6.63 -4.26
N HIS A 51 -1.52 -7.53 -3.29
CA HIS A 51 -0.22 -8.14 -3.07
C HIS A 51 0.26 -8.93 -4.29
N THR A 52 -0.60 -9.75 -4.91
CA THR A 52 -0.28 -10.48 -6.14
C THR A 52 0.18 -9.54 -7.25
N ARG A 53 -0.56 -8.45 -7.51
CA ARG A 53 -0.22 -7.48 -8.56
C ARG A 53 1.11 -6.77 -8.30
N VAL A 54 1.36 -6.38 -7.05
CA VAL A 54 2.63 -5.77 -6.62
C VAL A 54 3.79 -6.77 -6.78
N ALA A 55 3.59 -8.04 -6.44
CA ALA A 55 4.59 -9.10 -6.59
C ALA A 55 4.92 -9.37 -8.07
N LEU A 56 3.90 -9.43 -8.94
CA LEU A 56 4.09 -9.54 -10.39
C LEU A 56 4.90 -8.35 -10.92
N ARG A 57 4.56 -7.13 -10.51
CA ARG A 57 5.32 -5.94 -10.91
C ARG A 57 6.76 -5.97 -10.40
N ALA A 58 6.99 -6.43 -9.17
CA ALA A 58 8.33 -6.59 -8.62
C ALA A 58 9.16 -7.61 -9.43
N ALA A 59 8.58 -8.75 -9.77
CA ALA A 59 9.22 -9.77 -10.59
C ALA A 59 9.61 -9.23 -11.98
N GLN A 60 8.74 -8.46 -12.63
CA GLN A 60 9.07 -7.77 -13.90
C GLN A 60 10.25 -6.82 -13.75
N VAL A 61 10.29 -6.02 -12.68
CA VAL A 61 11.39 -5.07 -12.42
C VAL A 61 12.72 -5.79 -12.20
N LEU A 62 12.68 -7.01 -11.67
CA LEU A 62 13.84 -7.89 -11.50
C LEU A 62 14.21 -8.68 -12.76
N GLY A 63 13.48 -8.49 -13.87
CA GLY A 63 13.76 -9.14 -15.16
C GLY A 63 13.19 -10.55 -15.31
N HIS A 64 12.27 -10.96 -14.45
CA HIS A 64 11.58 -12.24 -14.58
C HIS A 64 10.36 -12.16 -15.50
N GLU A 65 10.12 -13.22 -16.26
CA GLU A 65 8.83 -13.44 -16.92
C GLU A 65 7.75 -13.66 -15.87
N VAL A 66 6.57 -13.10 -16.13
CA VAL A 66 5.43 -13.18 -15.20
C VAL A 66 4.22 -13.81 -15.88
N PRO A 67 3.41 -14.59 -15.13
CA PRO A 67 2.29 -15.32 -15.70
C PRO A 67 1.08 -14.43 -16.03
N ALA A 68 1.08 -13.17 -15.59
CA ALA A 68 -0.01 -12.23 -15.81
C ALA A 68 0.49 -10.78 -15.80
N ASP A 69 -0.25 -9.90 -16.47
CA ASP A 69 -0.01 -8.46 -16.44
C ASP A 69 -0.41 -7.88 -15.07
N PRO A 70 0.50 -7.26 -14.30
CA PRO A 70 0.16 -6.62 -13.03
C PRO A 70 -0.82 -5.45 -13.18
N ASP A 71 -0.94 -4.87 -14.38
CA ASP A 71 -1.90 -3.80 -14.71
C ASP A 71 -3.19 -4.35 -15.35
N GLN A 72 -3.41 -5.67 -15.32
CA GLN A 72 -4.63 -6.28 -15.84
C GLN A 72 -5.87 -5.57 -15.25
N PRO A 73 -6.82 -5.14 -16.11
CA PRO A 73 -8.04 -4.51 -15.64
C PRO A 73 -8.76 -5.40 -14.64
N TRP A 74 -9.23 -4.79 -13.57
CA TRP A 74 -10.06 -5.50 -12.62
C TRP A 74 -11.39 -5.93 -13.28
N PRO A 75 -11.96 -7.09 -12.87
CA PRO A 75 -13.25 -7.53 -13.38
C PRO A 75 -14.32 -6.44 -13.23
N PRO A 76 -15.23 -6.25 -14.19
CA PRO A 76 -16.33 -5.31 -14.03
C PRO A 76 -17.13 -5.59 -12.76
N GLN A 77 -17.52 -4.54 -12.04
CA GLN A 77 -18.40 -4.63 -10.89
C GLN A 77 -19.61 -3.75 -11.13
N ALA A 78 -20.78 -4.17 -10.64
CA ALA A 78 -21.98 -3.35 -10.66
C ALA A 78 -21.69 -2.00 -9.96
N GLN A 79 -22.16 -0.91 -10.57
CA GLN A 79 -22.02 0.42 -9.99
C GLN A 79 -22.70 0.44 -8.62
N ARG A 80 -21.97 0.91 -7.60
CA ARG A 80 -22.51 1.05 -6.25
C ARG A 80 -23.35 2.31 -6.19
N ARG A 81 -24.44 2.29 -5.42
CA ARG A 81 -25.23 3.51 -5.20
C ARG A 81 -24.45 4.44 -4.27
N PRO A 82 -24.52 5.77 -4.46
CA PRO A 82 -23.81 6.72 -3.60
C PRO A 82 -24.11 6.56 -2.09
N PHE A 83 -25.31 6.10 -1.75
CA PHE A 83 -25.69 5.80 -0.38
C PHE A 83 -24.87 4.65 0.24
N ASP A 84 -24.63 3.59 -0.53
CA ASP A 84 -23.86 2.43 -0.08
C ASP A 84 -22.40 2.82 0.20
N GLU A 85 -21.82 3.71 -0.62
CA GLU A 85 -20.47 4.25 -0.41
C GLU A 85 -20.37 5.13 0.84
N ARG A 86 -21.38 5.97 1.10
CA ARG A 86 -21.41 6.80 2.32
C ARG A 86 -21.49 5.93 3.57
N ARG A 87 -22.32 4.89 3.55
CA ARG A 87 -22.43 3.93 4.65
C ARG A 87 -21.09 3.23 4.91
N ASP A 88 -20.41 2.77 3.87
CA ASP A 88 -19.07 2.17 3.97
C ASP A 88 -18.04 3.13 4.59
N ASN A 89 -18.08 4.41 4.21
CA ASN A 89 -17.15 5.41 4.72
C ASN A 89 -17.38 5.69 6.21
N ILE A 90 -18.65 5.75 6.65
CA ILE A 90 -19.00 5.90 8.07
C ILE A 90 -18.53 4.68 8.87
N GLN A 91 -18.81 3.47 8.37
CA GLN A 91 -18.38 2.24 9.02
C GLN A 91 -16.85 2.20 9.15
N TRP A 92 -16.12 2.46 8.06
CA TRP A 92 -14.66 2.51 8.05
C TRP A 92 -14.13 3.57 9.03
N ALA A 93 -14.74 4.76 9.07
CA ALA A 93 -14.30 5.83 9.96
C ALA A 93 -14.44 5.42 11.43
N ARG A 94 -15.56 4.79 11.78
CA ARG A 94 -15.81 4.28 13.13
C ARG A 94 -14.83 3.17 13.52
N GLU A 95 -14.54 2.26 12.59
CA GLU A 95 -13.77 1.04 12.85
C GLU A 95 -12.26 1.28 12.84
N TYR A 96 -11.75 2.12 11.95
CA TYR A 96 -10.31 2.30 11.74
C TYR A 96 -9.81 3.72 12.05
N LEU A 97 -10.47 4.75 11.51
CA LEU A 97 -9.98 6.13 11.59
C LEU A 97 -10.08 6.72 13.00
N VAL A 98 -11.25 6.64 13.63
CA VAL A 98 -11.51 7.24 14.96
C VAL A 98 -10.56 6.64 16.03
N PRO A 99 -10.39 5.31 16.12
CA PRO A 99 -9.41 4.74 17.03
C PRO A 99 -7.97 5.23 16.77
N TRP A 100 -7.57 5.37 15.50
CA TRP A 100 -6.25 5.86 15.13
C TRP A 100 -6.03 7.33 15.55
N ILE A 101 -7.01 8.21 15.37
CA ILE A 101 -6.95 9.60 15.85
C ILE A 101 -6.78 9.62 17.37
N GLY A 102 -7.54 8.79 18.09
CA GLY A 102 -7.44 8.68 19.55
C GLY A 102 -6.02 8.31 20.01
N ARG A 103 -5.41 7.30 19.39
CA ARG A 103 -4.01 6.93 19.66
C ARG A 103 -3.05 8.07 19.36
N ARG A 104 -3.20 8.72 18.20
CA ARG A 104 -2.34 9.84 17.78
C ARG A 104 -2.36 11.00 18.78
N LEU A 105 -3.53 11.34 19.33
CA LEU A 105 -3.68 12.38 20.35
C LEU A 105 -3.06 12.00 21.70
N ARG A 106 -3.06 10.70 22.05
CA ARG A 106 -2.38 10.19 23.25
C ARG A 106 -0.88 9.98 23.05
N GLY A 107 -0.35 10.21 21.84
CA GLY A 107 1.04 9.92 21.50
C GLY A 107 1.34 8.43 21.33
N GLU A 108 0.31 7.58 21.25
CA GLU A 108 0.45 6.14 21.06
C GLU A 108 0.68 5.80 19.57
N SER A 109 1.69 4.99 19.28
CA SER A 109 1.98 4.41 17.97
C SER A 109 1.57 2.94 17.91
N SER A 110 1.28 2.44 16.70
CA SER A 110 1.12 1.00 16.46
C SER A 110 2.38 0.18 16.76
N GLY A 111 3.54 0.86 16.89
CA GLY A 111 4.81 0.25 17.24
C GLY A 111 5.13 0.18 18.74
N ASP A 112 4.37 0.84 19.62
CA ASP A 112 4.77 1.03 21.02
C ASP A 112 4.88 -0.27 21.83
N HIS A 113 4.16 -1.30 21.40
CA HIS A 113 4.17 -2.63 22.00
C HIS A 113 4.75 -3.69 21.07
N VAL A 114 5.40 -3.28 19.97
CA VAL A 114 6.02 -4.20 19.03
C VAL A 114 7.43 -4.52 19.51
N GLU A 115 7.61 -5.75 20.01
CA GLU A 115 8.92 -6.29 20.33
C GLU A 115 9.58 -6.88 19.08
N ALA A 116 10.91 -6.82 19.04
CA ALA A 116 11.67 -7.42 17.95
C ALA A 116 11.42 -8.94 17.93
N LYS A 117 11.01 -9.49 16.77
CA LYS A 117 10.88 -10.95 16.58
C LYS A 117 12.18 -11.70 16.86
N ARG A 118 13.33 -11.02 16.68
CA ARG A 118 14.67 -11.48 17.03
C ARG A 118 15.39 -10.31 17.72
N PRO A 119 15.28 -10.16 19.05
CA PRO A 119 15.96 -9.08 19.76
C PRO A 119 17.47 -9.28 19.78
N ASP A 120 17.90 -10.55 19.73
CA ASP A 120 19.30 -10.95 19.69
C ASP A 120 19.72 -11.42 18.30
N LEU A 121 20.92 -11.02 17.86
CA LEU A 121 21.54 -11.42 16.59
C LEU A 121 22.11 -12.85 16.68
N LEU A 122 21.24 -13.83 16.81
CA LEU A 122 21.62 -15.25 16.79
C LEU A 122 21.75 -15.75 15.34
N PRO A 123 22.49 -16.85 15.10
CA PRO A 123 22.52 -17.51 13.79
C PRO A 123 21.10 -17.85 13.29
N LEU A 124 20.91 -17.85 11.96
CA LEU A 124 19.68 -18.28 11.30
C LEU A 124 19.67 -19.81 11.09
#